data_AF-A0A7X9FPI0-F1
#
_entry.id   AF-A0A7X9FPI0-F1
#
_cell.length_a   1.000
_cell.length_b   1.000
_cell.length_c   1.000
_cell.angle_alpha   90.00
_cell.angle_beta   90.00
_cell.angle_gamma   90.00
#
_symmetry.space_group_name_H-M   'P 1'
#
loop_
_entity.id
_entity.type
_entity.pdbx_description
1 polymer ?
#
loop_
_entity_poly.entity_id
_entity_poly.type
_entity_poly.pdbx_seq_one_letter_code
_entity_poly.pdbx_strand_id
1 'polypeptide(L)' 'MNQVTPDTLVESILDMPGAISYCVKNGVSLFTCSGGYPCSLGKLLAARGVPDPEGFIAGLNAFLSTYQP' A
#
# COMPACT_ATOMS: atom_id res chain seq x y z
N MET A 1 -5.06 -0.25 -14.60
CA MET A 1 -4.32 0.32 -13.47
C MET A 1 -2.87 -0.14 -13.57
N ASN A 2 -1.91 0.73 -13.26
CA ASN A 2 -0.51 0.30 -13.16
C ASN A 2 -0.36 -0.59 -11.92
N GLN A 3 0.34 -1.71 -12.08
CA GLN A 3 0.60 -2.67 -11.01
C GLN A 3 1.47 -2.03 -9.93
N VAL A 4 1.04 -2.13 -8.67
CA VAL A 4 1.82 -1.70 -7.51
C VAL A 4 3.00 -2.65 -7.32
N THR A 5 4.18 -2.09 -7.10
CA THR A 5 5.44 -2.79 -6.87
C THR A 5 6.06 -2.34 -5.54
N PRO A 6 7.08 -3.04 -5.01
CA PRO A 6 7.81 -2.59 -3.84
C PRO A 6 8.40 -1.18 -3.97
N ASP A 7 8.73 -0.75 -5.19
CA ASP A 7 9.31 0.56 -5.49
C ASP A 7 8.27 1.67 -5.67
N THR A 8 6.98 1.32 -5.71
CA THR A 8 5.90 2.32 -5.82
C THR A 8 5.93 3.23 -4.61
N LEU A 9 5.90 4.54 -4.84
CA LEU A 9 5.82 5.51 -3.76
C LEU A 9 4.50 5.37 -3.01
N VAL A 10 4.56 5.44 -1.68
CA VAL A 10 3.37 5.39 -0.83
C VAL A 10 2.36 6.48 -1.21
N GLU A 11 2.84 7.67 -1.58
CA GLU A 11 2.00 8.79 -2.05
C GLU A 11 1.17 8.42 -3.28
N SER A 12 1.75 7.72 -4.25
CA SER A 12 1.02 7.26 -5.44
C SER A 12 -0.07 6.23 -5.11
N ILE A 13 0.06 5.51 -3.99
CA ILE A 13 -0.94 4.55 -3.51
C ILE A 13 -2.11 5.28 -2.82
N LEU A 14 -1.85 6.41 -2.16
CA LEU A 14 -2.89 7.21 -1.50
C LEU A 14 -3.94 7.74 -2.50
N ASP A 15 -3.51 8.02 -3.73
CA ASP A 15 -4.38 8.48 -4.81
C ASP A 15 -5.21 7.35 -5.46
N MET A 16 -4.96 6.09 -5.10
CA MET A 16 -5.69 4.95 -5.66
C MET A 16 -7.00 4.70 -4.89
N PRO A 17 -8.16 4.71 -5.57
CA PRO A 17 -9.45 4.43 -4.93
C PRO A 17 -9.43 3.08 -4.19
N GLY A 18 -9.86 3.09 -2.92
CA GLY A 18 -9.95 1.90 -2.09
C GLY A 18 -8.63 1.42 -1.47
N ALA A 19 -7.45 1.89 -1.93
CA ALA A 19 -6.16 1.42 -1.43
C ALA A 19 -5.98 1.65 0.07
N ILE A 20 -6.35 2.84 0.56
CA ILE A 20 -6.31 3.16 2.00
C ILE A 20 -7.15 2.17 2.81
N SER A 21 -8.35 1.82 2.33
CA SER A 21 -9.24 0.86 3.00
C SER A 21 -8.61 -0.53 3.08
N TYR A 22 -8.00 -0.99 1.98
CA TYR A 22 -7.28 -2.26 1.95
C TYR A 22 -6.11 -2.25 2.94
N CYS A 23 -5.26 -1.22 2.91
CA CYS A 23 -4.07 -1.15 3.76
C CYS A 23 -4.45 -1.14 5.25
N VAL A 24 -5.45 -0.33 5.65
CA VAL A 24 -5.94 -0.26 7.03
C VAL A 24 -6.52 -1.60 7.49
N LYS A 25 -7.34 -2.26 6.66
CA LYS A 25 -7.90 -3.60 6.97
C LYS A 25 -6.83 -4.67 7.17
N ASN A 26 -5.68 -4.52 6.51
CA ASN A 26 -4.54 -5.42 6.62
C ASN A 26 -3.47 -4.91 7.60
N GLY A 27 -3.80 -3.95 8.48
CA GLY A 27 -2.92 -3.49 9.56
C GLY A 27 -1.75 -2.60 9.11
N VAL A 28 -1.74 -2.12 7.87
CA VAL A 28 -0.68 -1.26 7.33
C VAL A 28 -1.19 0.17 7.21
N SER A 29 -0.69 1.07 8.06
CA SER A 29 -0.92 2.51 7.90
C SER A 29 0.03 3.10 6.86
N LEU A 30 -0.53 3.70 5.81
CA LEU A 30 0.19 4.48 4.79
C LEU A 30 0.57 5.89 5.26
N PHE A 31 0.09 6.31 6.44
CA PHE A 31 0.34 7.62 7.00
C PHE A 31 1.36 7.56 8.14
N THR A 32 2.09 8.66 8.33
CA THR A 32 2.86 8.96 9.54
C THR A 32 2.29 10.18 10.26
N CYS A 33 2.73 10.42 11.50
CA CYS A 33 2.29 11.56 12.31
C CYS A 33 2.55 12.93 11.66
N SER A 34 3.36 13.01 10.60
CA SER A 34 3.71 14.22 9.86
C SER A 34 3.24 14.21 8.39
N GLY A 35 2.38 13.26 7.98
CA GLY A 35 1.82 13.18 6.62
C GLY A 35 2.16 11.89 5.87
N GLY A 36 2.06 11.94 4.54
CA GLY A 36 2.46 10.84 3.64
C GLY A 36 3.91 10.45 3.91
N TYR A 37 4.21 9.15 3.93
CA TYR A 37 5.57 8.67 4.14
C TYR A 37 6.31 8.73 2.80
N PRO A 38 7.27 9.64 2.56
CA PRO A 38 7.90 9.82 1.25
C PRO A 38 8.93 8.70 1.01
N CYS A 39 8.45 7.48 0.87
CA CYS A 39 9.27 6.31 0.60
C CYS A 39 8.52 5.30 -0.27
N SER A 40 9.25 4.26 -0.67
CA SER A 40 8.66 3.14 -1.40
C SER A 40 7.82 2.25 -0.49
N LEU A 41 6.80 1.62 -1.05
CA LEU A 41 5.92 0.69 -0.33
C LEU A 41 6.73 -0.41 0.37
N GLY A 42 7.73 -0.99 -0.29
CA GLY A 42 8.59 -2.01 0.31
C GLY A 42 9.29 -1.52 1.58
N LYS A 43 9.79 -0.28 1.58
CA LYS A 43 10.41 0.32 2.76
C LYS A 43 9.40 0.57 3.88
N LEU A 44 8.18 0.98 3.55
CA LEU A 44 7.10 1.10 4.53
C LEU A 44 6.76 -0.26 5.14
N LEU A 45 6.55 -1.29 4.32
CA LEU A 45 6.18 -2.65 4.79
C LEU A 45 7.26 -3.22 5.71
N ALA A 46 8.54 -3.04 5.36
CA ALA A 46 9.66 -3.41 6.23
C ALA A 46 9.65 -2.64 7.55
N ALA A 47 9.45 -1.32 7.53
CA ALA A 47 9.39 -0.48 8.73
C ALA A 47 8.18 -0.80 9.63
N ARG A 48 7.11 -1.35 9.07
CA ARG A 48 5.92 -1.83 9.80
C ARG A 48 6.04 -3.28 10.26
N GLY A 49 7.13 -3.98 9.90
CA GLY A 49 7.34 -5.37 10.26
C GLY A 49 6.33 -6.32 9.61
N VAL A 50 5.86 -6.02 8.39
CA VAL A 50 4.93 -6.90 7.67
C VAL A 50 5.62 -8.22 7.35
N PRO A 51 5.12 -9.38 7.84
CA PRO A 51 5.82 -10.66 7.70
C PRO A 51 5.94 -11.15 6.25
N ASP A 52 4.96 -10.83 5.42
CA ASP A 52 4.92 -11.19 4.00
C ASP A 52 4.63 -9.95 3.12
N PRO A 53 5.67 -9.16 2.80
CA PRO A 53 5.52 -7.97 1.96
C PRO A 53 5.05 -8.29 0.53
N GLU A 54 5.51 -9.41 -0.04
CA GLU A 54 5.15 -9.81 -1.40
C GLU A 54 3.67 -10.20 -1.49
N GLY A 55 3.20 -11.03 -0.55
CA GLY A 55 1.79 -11.39 -0.45
C GLY A 55 0.89 -10.18 -0.19
N PHE A 56 1.32 -9.23 0.65
CA PHE A 56 0.59 -7.98 0.84
C PHE A 56 0.41 -7.20 -0.47
N ILE A 57 1.48 -7.04 -1.25
CA ILE A 57 1.48 -6.33 -2.54
C ILE A 57 0.61 -7.07 -3.57
N ALA A 58 0.70 -8.40 -3.63
CA ALA A 58 -0.14 -9.20 -4.50
C ALA A 58 -1.63 -9.03 -4.17
N GLY A 59 -2.00 -9.07 -2.88
CA GLY A 59 -3.37 -8.86 -2.43
C GLY A 59 -3.88 -7.44 -2.70
N LEU A 60 -3.03 -6.42 -2.55
CA LEU A 60 -3.38 -5.04 -2.90
C LEU A 60 -3.68 -4.91 -4.40
N ASN A 61 -2.82 -5.46 -5.25
CA ASN A 61 -3.04 -5.46 -6.70
C ASN A 61 -4.33 -6.19 -7.09
N ALA A 62 -4.58 -7.36 -6.50
CA ALA A 62 -5.81 -8.12 -6.73
C ALA A 62 -7.05 -7.31 -6.33
N PHE A 63 -7.04 -6.72 -5.13
CA PHE A 63 -8.12 -5.86 -4.65
C PHE A 63 -8.39 -4.70 -5.62
N LEU A 64 -7.35 -3.95 -5.98
CA LEU A 64 -7.44 -2.80 -6.88
C LEU A 64 -7.96 -3.19 -8.27
N SER A 65 -7.60 -4.36 -8.79
CA SER A 65 -8.10 -4.83 -10.09
C SER A 65 -9.61 -5.10 -10.13
N THR A 66 -10.21 -5.39 -8.97
CA THR A 66 -11.63 -5.69 -8.81
C THR A 66 -12.43 -4.52 -8.23
N TYR A 67 -11.76 -3.45 -7.80
CA TYR A 67 -12.39 -2.33 -7.14
C TYR A 67 -13.14 -1.45 -8.16
N GLN A 68 -14.47 -1.37 -8.00
CA GLN A 68 -15.32 -0.38 -8.65
C GLN A 68 -15.85 0.58 -7.57
N PRO A 69 -15.64 1.89 -7.71
CA PRO A 69 -16.04 2.89 -6.71
C PRO A 69 -17.57 3.04 -6.57
#